data_AF-A0A396A733-F1
#
_entry.id   AF-A0A396A733-F1
#
_cell.length_a   1.000
_cell.length_b   1.000
_cell.length_c   1.000
_cell.angle_alpha   90.00
_cell.angle_beta   90.00
_cell.angle_gamma   90.00
#
_symmetry.space_group_name_H-M   'P 1'
#
loop_
_entity.id
_entity.type
_entity.pdbx_description
1 polymer ?
#
loop_
_entity_poly.entity_id
_entity_poly.type
_entity_poly.pdbx_seq_one_letter_code
_entity_poly.pdbx_strand_id
1 'polypeptide(L)'
;MLGASRRTFALAGACGVCLGGAGLTGRRVYRRASKRAQQANRELSPKGIDKGVGVARALAYLGREGNARTFGFGDSGNDLGMLAAVETAVAMGNAMPEVKAVANYVTDDVAHDGTVTAMRHFGLI
;
A
#
# COMPACT_ATOMS: atom_id res chain seq x y z
N MET A 1 42.47 -45.57 3.31
CA MET A 1 43.59 -44.61 3.20
C MET A 1 42.97 -43.23 3.08
N LEU A 2 42.64 -42.60 4.22
CA LEU A 2 43.39 -41.49 4.86
C LEU A 2 43.63 -40.29 3.93
N GLY A 3 43.06 -39.14 4.32
CA GLY A 3 43.34 -37.85 3.69
C GLY A 3 42.53 -36.68 4.25
N ALA A 4 42.45 -36.55 5.57
CA ALA A 4 42.03 -35.32 6.24
C ALA A 4 43.16 -34.25 6.19
N SER A 5 42.85 -33.00 6.60
CA SER A 5 43.76 -31.86 6.94
C SER A 5 43.85 -30.80 5.83
N ARG A 6 43.70 -29.47 6.00
CA ARG A 6 43.74 -28.52 7.13
C ARG A 6 42.74 -27.36 6.86
N ARG A 7 41.85 -27.02 7.80
CA ARG A 7 41.80 -25.75 8.58
C ARG A 7 42.61 -24.56 8.03
N THR A 8 41.93 -23.44 7.79
CA THR A 8 42.46 -22.10 8.11
C THR A 8 41.33 -21.22 8.64
N PHE A 9 41.49 -20.82 9.89
CA PHE A 9 40.78 -19.76 10.58
C PHE A 9 41.54 -18.46 10.30
N ALA A 10 40.85 -17.36 10.00
CA ALA A 10 41.34 -15.99 10.17
C ALA A 10 40.09 -15.10 10.30
N LEU A 11 39.67 -14.82 11.55
CA LEU A 11 39.92 -13.59 12.29
C LEU A 11 39.34 -12.31 11.66
N ALA A 12 38.28 -11.83 12.32
CA ALA A 12 38.12 -10.47 12.82
C ALA A 12 38.73 -9.32 12.00
N GLY A 13 37.85 -8.58 11.34
CA GLY A 13 38.08 -7.20 10.88
C GLY A 13 36.91 -6.32 11.29
N ALA A 14 36.69 -6.14 12.59
CA ALA A 14 35.90 -5.02 13.09
C ALA A 14 36.75 -3.76 12.97
N CYS A 15 36.39 -2.86 12.06
CA CYS A 15 36.99 -1.53 12.00
C CYS A 15 35.99 -0.56 11.37
N GLY A 16 35.77 0.58 12.02
CA GLY A 16 35.05 1.72 11.43
C GLY A 16 33.77 2.16 12.12
N VAL A 17 33.74 2.21 13.46
CA VAL A 17 32.89 3.19 14.15
C VAL A 17 33.38 4.58 13.76
N CYS A 18 32.68 5.24 12.83
CA CYS A 18 32.75 6.69 12.69
C CYS A 18 31.67 7.29 13.61
N LEU A 19 32.06 7.55 14.85
CA LEU A 19 31.38 8.50 15.73
C LEU A 19 31.67 9.91 15.20
N GLY A 20 30.64 10.62 14.77
CA GLY A 20 30.76 12.04 14.45
C GLY A 20 29.47 12.64 13.91
N GLY A 21 28.86 13.54 14.68
CA GLY A 21 27.83 14.45 14.18
C GLY A 21 26.50 14.34 14.92
N ALA A 22 26.42 15.03 16.06
CA ALA A 22 25.15 15.38 16.70
C ALA A 22 24.27 16.14 15.69
N GLY A 23 23.17 15.52 15.31
CA GLY A 23 22.12 16.10 14.49
C GLY A 23 20.82 15.38 14.81
N LEU A 24 20.21 15.73 15.95
CA LEU A 24 18.87 15.29 16.31
C LEU A 24 17.84 15.96 15.38
N THR A 25 17.89 15.66 14.09
CA THR A 25 16.75 15.89 13.20
C THR A 25 15.83 14.71 13.41
N GLY A 26 14.69 14.93 14.05
CA GLY A 26 13.68 13.93 14.38
C GLY A 26 13.22 13.14 13.16
N ARG A 27 13.98 12.11 12.78
CA ARG A 27 13.50 10.99 11.99
C ARG A 27 12.64 10.15 12.93
N ARG A 28 11.40 10.62 13.11
CA ARG A 28 10.30 9.80 13.59
C ARG A 28 10.27 8.61 12.65
N VAL A 29 10.78 7.49 13.12
CA VAL A 29 10.86 6.23 12.39
C VAL A 29 9.42 5.83 12.08
N TYR A 30 8.91 6.25 10.93
CA TYR A 30 7.72 5.67 10.34
C TYR A 30 8.17 4.29 9.87
N ARG A 31 8.20 3.35 10.83
CA ARG A 31 8.51 1.95 10.60
C ARG A 31 7.58 1.50 9.49
N ARG A 32 8.14 1.29 8.28
CA ARG A 32 7.43 0.75 7.11
C ARG A 32 6.48 -0.33 7.62
N ALA A 33 5.17 -0.09 7.52
CA ALA A 33 4.20 -1.13 7.80
C ALA A 33 4.52 -2.27 6.83
N SER A 34 5.18 -3.31 7.34
CA SER A 34 5.51 -4.48 6.53
C SER A 34 4.21 -5.04 5.95
N LYS A 35 4.21 -5.66 4.76
CA LYS A 35 2.99 -6.33 4.22
C LYS A 35 2.36 -7.29 5.24
N ARG A 36 3.17 -7.89 6.12
CA ARG A 36 2.74 -8.71 7.26
C ARG A 36 1.89 -7.93 8.29
N ALA A 37 2.18 -6.66 8.51
CA ALA A 37 1.41 -5.79 9.40
C ALA A 37 0.05 -5.39 8.79
N GLN A 38 -0.04 -5.18 7.47
CA GLN A 38 -1.34 -5.00 6.79
C GLN A 38 -2.18 -6.28 6.88
N GLN A 39 -1.58 -7.47 6.70
CA GLN A 39 -2.28 -8.76 6.91
C GLN A 39 -2.69 -9.00 8.37
N ALA A 40 -1.98 -8.40 9.33
CA ALA A 40 -2.32 -8.51 10.75
C ALA A 40 -3.32 -7.44 11.22
N ASN A 41 -3.58 -6.41 10.41
CA ASN A 41 -4.56 -5.38 10.75
C ASN A 41 -5.97 -5.96 10.63
N ARG A 42 -6.79 -5.77 11.67
CA ARG A 42 -8.18 -6.21 11.71
C ARG A 42 -9.07 -5.00 11.87
N GLU A 43 -9.88 -4.75 10.85
CA GLU A 43 -10.85 -3.66 10.89
C GLU A 43 -12.13 -4.13 11.55
N LEU A 44 -12.65 -3.28 12.42
CA LEU A 44 -13.92 -3.47 13.10
C LEU A 44 -14.86 -2.38 12.62
N SER A 45 -16.02 -2.77 12.11
CA SER A 45 -17.07 -1.86 11.68
C SER A 45 -18.43 -2.45 12.07
N PRO A 46 -19.46 -1.60 12.27
CA PRO A 46 -20.81 -2.09 12.48
C PRO A 46 -21.22 -3.05 11.36
N LYS A 47 -22.03 -4.06 11.70
CA LYS A 47 -22.49 -5.04 10.73
C LYS A 47 -23.20 -4.34 9.56
N GLY A 48 -22.77 -4.64 8.34
CA GLY A 48 -23.34 -4.07 7.13
C GLY A 48 -22.89 -2.65 6.81
N ILE A 49 -21.86 -2.12 7.49
CA ILE A 49 -21.23 -0.85 7.14
C ILE A 49 -19.81 -1.10 6.66
N ASP A 50 -19.53 -0.66 5.44
CA ASP A 50 -18.20 -0.64 4.82
C ASP A 50 -18.02 0.62 3.95
N LYS A 51 -16.87 0.73 3.29
CA LYS A 51 -16.59 1.88 2.41
C LYS A 51 -17.52 1.94 1.18
N GLY A 52 -17.99 0.79 0.67
CA GLY A 52 -18.93 0.72 -0.44
C GLY A 52 -20.29 1.32 -0.09
N VAL A 53 -20.79 1.02 1.12
CA VAL A 53 -21.99 1.69 1.67
C VAL A 53 -21.79 3.20 1.76
N GLY A 54 -20.57 3.64 2.12
CA GLY A 54 -20.19 5.06 2.11
C GLY A 54 -20.32 5.71 0.73
N VAL A 55 -19.81 5.05 -0.31
CA VAL A 55 -19.93 5.51 -1.71
C VAL A 55 -21.40 5.64 -2.12
N ALA A 56 -22.20 4.60 -1.88
CA ALA A 56 -23.62 4.62 -2.23
C ALA A 56 -24.38 5.78 -1.54
N ARG A 57 -24.09 6.03 -0.26
CA ARG A 57 -24.68 7.17 0.48
C ARG A 57 -24.20 8.51 -0.05
N ALA A 58 -22.92 8.64 -0.41
CA ALA A 58 -22.38 9.87 -0.98
C ALA A 58 -23.03 10.19 -2.34
N LEU A 59 -23.22 9.18 -3.20
CA LEU A 59 -23.90 9.35 -4.49
C LEU A 59 -25.36 9.77 -4.31
N ALA A 60 -26.08 9.13 -3.40
CA ALA A 60 -27.45 9.51 -3.07
C ALA A 60 -27.55 10.94 -2.54
N TYR A 61 -26.63 11.35 -1.65
CA TYR A 61 -26.56 12.72 -1.14
C TYR A 61 -26.32 13.75 -2.25
N LEU A 62 -25.51 13.39 -3.26
CA LEU A 62 -25.24 14.23 -4.42
C LEU A 62 -26.36 14.18 -5.49
N GLY A 63 -27.49 13.50 -5.21
CA GLY A 63 -28.60 13.38 -6.15
C GLY A 63 -28.27 12.56 -7.40
N ARG A 64 -27.31 11.64 -7.30
CA ARG A 64 -26.82 10.85 -8.44
C ARG A 64 -27.47 9.48 -8.45
N GLU A 65 -27.99 9.09 -9.60
CA GLU A 65 -28.44 7.73 -9.88
C GLU A 65 -27.28 6.92 -10.47
N GLY A 66 -26.94 5.79 -9.84
CA GLY A 66 -25.84 4.93 -10.24
C GLY A 66 -24.45 5.50 -9.93
N ASN A 67 -23.42 4.84 -10.47
CA ASN A 67 -22.01 5.11 -10.19
C ASN A 67 -21.23 5.64 -11.39
N ALA A 68 -21.89 6.05 -12.47
CA ALA A 68 -21.21 6.58 -13.65
C ALA A 68 -20.25 7.73 -13.28
N ARG A 69 -19.16 7.92 -14.00
CA ARG A 69 -18.10 8.89 -13.76
C ARG A 69 -17.61 8.91 -12.31
N THR A 70 -17.48 7.76 -11.67
CA THR A 70 -16.88 7.63 -10.33
C THR A 70 -15.58 6.83 -10.38
N PHE A 71 -14.60 7.29 -9.61
CA PHE A 71 -13.28 6.68 -9.51
C PHE A 71 -12.99 6.35 -8.05
N GLY A 72 -12.60 5.12 -7.79
CA GLY A 72 -12.20 4.65 -6.46
C GLY A 72 -10.74 4.22 -6.48
N PHE A 73 -9.94 4.69 -5.52
CA PHE A 73 -8.53 4.38 -5.40
C PHE A 73 -8.30 3.57 -4.12
N GLY A 74 -7.75 2.37 -4.23
CA GLY A 74 -7.57 1.47 -3.09
C GLY A 74 -6.23 0.75 -3.07
N ASP A 75 -5.84 0.26 -1.90
CA ASP A 75 -4.62 -0.51 -1.71
C ASP A 75 -4.76 -1.72 -0.79
N SER A 76 -5.76 -1.75 0.10
CA SER A 76 -5.97 -2.83 1.05
C SER A 76 -7.37 -3.46 0.99
N GLY A 77 -7.54 -4.60 1.65
CA GLY A 77 -8.77 -5.41 1.57
C GLY A 77 -10.05 -4.67 1.99
N ASN A 78 -9.97 -3.66 2.86
CA ASN A 78 -11.12 -2.83 3.23
C ASN A 78 -11.61 -1.89 2.10
N ASP A 79 -10.81 -1.71 1.05
CA ASP A 79 -11.18 -0.93 -0.13
C ASP A 79 -12.01 -1.74 -1.11
N LEU A 80 -12.03 -3.08 -1.01
CA LEU A 80 -12.74 -3.95 -1.95
C LEU A 80 -14.22 -3.57 -2.10
N GLY A 81 -14.90 -3.23 -0.99
CA GLY A 81 -16.29 -2.78 -1.03
C GLY A 81 -16.47 -1.44 -1.77
N MET A 82 -15.53 -0.51 -1.63
CA MET A 82 -15.54 0.76 -2.37
C MET A 82 -15.24 0.54 -3.86
N LEU A 83 -14.25 -0.30 -4.18
CA LEU A 83 -13.85 -0.59 -5.57
C LEU A 83 -14.97 -1.29 -6.34
N ALA A 84 -15.77 -2.12 -5.69
CA ALA A 84 -16.97 -2.73 -6.28
C ALA A 84 -18.13 -1.73 -6.46
N ALA A 85 -18.13 -0.61 -5.74
CA ALA A 85 -19.23 0.37 -5.77
C ALA A 85 -19.01 1.50 -6.80
N VAL A 86 -17.78 1.75 -7.23
CA VAL A 86 -17.44 2.77 -8.24
C VAL A 86 -17.47 2.20 -9.65
N GLU A 87 -17.53 3.07 -10.67
CA GLU A 87 -17.42 2.64 -12.07
C GLU A 87 -15.99 2.26 -12.44
N THR A 88 -15.01 3.10 -12.07
CA THR A 88 -13.59 2.85 -12.35
C THR A 88 -12.82 2.60 -11.06
N ALA A 89 -12.41 1.36 -10.86
CA ALA A 89 -11.57 0.92 -9.76
C ALA A 89 -10.07 1.05 -10.12
N VAL A 90 -9.31 1.73 -9.26
CA VAL A 90 -7.87 1.94 -9.40
C VAL A 90 -7.14 1.35 -8.19
N ALA A 91 -6.19 0.46 -8.44
CA ALA A 91 -5.33 -0.09 -7.40
C ALA A 91 -3.95 0.59 -7.38
N MET A 92 -3.44 0.91 -6.20
CA MET A 92 -2.08 1.44 -6.05
C MET A 92 -1.00 0.38 -6.34
N GLY A 93 0.20 0.81 -6.74
CA GLY A 93 1.30 -0.10 -7.08
C GLY A 93 1.73 -1.00 -5.92
N ASN A 94 1.56 -0.55 -4.68
CA ASN A 94 1.81 -1.31 -3.45
C ASN A 94 0.60 -2.10 -2.94
N ALA A 95 -0.52 -2.11 -3.65
CA ALA A 95 -1.77 -2.75 -3.22
C ALA A 95 -1.65 -4.27 -3.04
N MET A 96 -2.54 -4.83 -2.23
CA MET A 96 -2.70 -6.27 -2.04
C MET A 96 -3.07 -6.97 -3.37
N PRO A 97 -2.66 -8.24 -3.59
CA PRO A 97 -2.96 -8.95 -4.84
C PRO A 97 -4.46 -9.02 -5.16
N GLU A 98 -5.30 -9.24 -4.16
CA GLU A 98 -6.77 -9.26 -4.30
C GLU A 98 -7.36 -7.92 -4.74
N VAL A 99 -6.77 -6.80 -4.30
CA VAL A 99 -7.19 -5.45 -4.69
C VAL A 99 -6.82 -5.18 -6.15
N LYS A 100 -5.61 -5.57 -6.56
CA LYS A 100 -5.17 -5.46 -7.96
C LYS A 100 -6.00 -6.33 -8.91
N ALA A 101 -6.46 -7.49 -8.44
CA ALA A 101 -7.25 -8.42 -9.25
C ALA A 101 -8.63 -7.89 -9.63
N VAL A 102 -9.20 -6.96 -8.84
CA VAL A 102 -10.52 -6.37 -9.11
C VAL A 102 -10.45 -4.97 -9.73
N ALA A 103 -9.25 -4.41 -9.91
CA ALA A 103 -9.07 -3.06 -10.43
C ALA A 103 -9.08 -3.02 -11.96
N ASN A 104 -9.65 -1.94 -12.52
CA ASN A 104 -9.59 -1.64 -13.95
C ASN A 104 -8.22 -1.11 -14.36
N TYR A 105 -7.52 -0.45 -13.43
CA TYR A 105 -6.19 0.11 -13.65
C TYR A 105 -5.32 -0.05 -12.40
N VAL A 106 -4.06 -0.44 -12.59
CA VAL A 106 -3.06 -0.48 -11.52
C VAL A 106 -2.05 0.63 -11.79
N THR A 107 -1.94 1.57 -10.85
CA THR A 107 -1.05 2.71 -10.96
C THR A 107 0.28 2.49 -10.21
N ASP A 108 1.17 3.48 -10.21
CA ASP A 108 2.39 3.46 -9.43
C ASP A 108 2.10 3.39 -7.92
N ASP A 109 3.11 3.14 -7.09
CA ASP A 109 2.92 3.18 -5.65
C ASP A 109 2.83 4.61 -5.10
N VAL A 110 2.47 4.74 -3.83
CA VAL A 110 2.35 6.04 -3.15
C VAL A 110 3.67 6.83 -3.09
N ALA A 111 4.83 6.17 -3.14
CA ALA A 111 6.13 6.83 -3.12
C ALA A 111 6.54 7.39 -4.49
N HIS A 112 5.80 7.05 -5.55
CA HIS A 112 6.04 7.49 -6.93
C HIS A 112 4.80 8.18 -7.52
N ASP A 113 4.05 8.92 -6.69
CA ASP A 113 2.89 9.73 -7.11
C ASP A 113 1.78 8.96 -7.86
N GLY A 114 1.56 7.68 -7.52
CA GLY A 114 0.61 6.83 -8.24
C GLY A 114 -0.80 7.40 -8.39
N THR A 115 -1.31 8.13 -7.41
CA THR A 115 -2.61 8.80 -7.53
C THR A 115 -2.59 9.84 -8.65
N VAL A 116 -1.53 10.66 -8.74
CA VAL A 116 -1.37 11.68 -9.78
C VAL A 116 -1.21 11.02 -11.16
N THR A 117 -0.40 9.96 -11.25
CA THR A 117 -0.23 9.19 -12.50
C THR A 117 -1.58 8.68 -13.01
N ALA A 118 -2.40 8.10 -12.13
CA ALA A 118 -3.72 7.61 -12.50
C ALA A 118 -4.69 8.74 -12.88
N MET A 119 -4.70 9.85 -12.14
CA MET A 119 -5.56 10.99 -12.48
C MET A 119 -5.21 11.57 -13.86
N ARG A 120 -3.93 11.66 -14.22
CA ARG A 120 -3.49 12.04 -15.57
C ARG A 120 -3.89 11.01 -16.63
N HIS A 121 -3.74 9.72 -16.33
CA HIS A 121 -4.13 8.64 -17.24
C HIS A 121 -5.60 8.72 -17.65
N PHE A 122 -6.49 9.07 -16.71
CA PHE A 122 -7.91 9.24 -16.96
C PHE A 122 -8.32 10.66 -17.37
N GLY A 123 -7.36 11.59 -17.54
CA GLY A 123 -7.65 12.98 -17.92
C GLY A 123 -8.47 13.76 -16.88
N LEU A 124 -8.30 13.44 -15.60
CA LEU A 124 -8.96 14.13 -14.49
C LEU A 124 -8.23 15.41 -14.07
N ILE A 125 -6.94 15.53 -14.44
CA ILE A 125 -6.05 16.69 -14.22
C ILE A 125 -5.11 16.89 -15.41
#